data_AF-A0A964R9A7-F1
#
_entry.id   AF-A0A964R9A7-F1
#
_cell.length_a   1.000
_cell.length_b   1.000
_cell.length_c   1.000
_cell.angle_alpha   90.00
_cell.angle_beta   90.00
_cell.angle_gamma   90.00
#
_symmetry.space_group_name_H-M   'P 1'
#
loop_
_entity.id
_entity.type
_entity.pdbx_description
1 polymer ?
#
loop_
_entity_poly.entity_id
_entity_poly.type
_entity_poly.pdbx_seq_one_letter_code
_entity_poly.pdbx_strand_id
1 'polypeptide(L)'
;MKVPPPIFQKRRGGSWQCLGPSWGVTLIELLCVMGIIGVLMTMMAPAALKALKKARQLSGEIEAPAFQEEIQRKYTPYRLANPNHPTLDRDGFIAACGLSFKAAAWLKSSEVGFFAFSGASTPSTVVIKQRLKVIPNRPPVAVYTVMDLLLPEPQ
;
A
#
# COMPACT_ATOMS: atom_id res chain seq x y z
N MET A 1 -44.56 47.94 3.55
CA MET A 1 -44.25 46.54 3.89
C MET A 1 -43.82 46.50 5.35
N LYS A 2 -44.60 45.88 6.23
CA LYS A 2 -44.38 45.91 7.68
C LYS A 2 -44.02 44.48 8.13
N VAL A 3 -42.74 44.26 8.38
CA VAL A 3 -42.22 42.97 8.84
C VAL A 3 -42.55 42.85 10.34
N PRO A 4 -43.26 41.81 10.80
CA PRO A 4 -43.54 41.65 12.21
C PRO A 4 -42.27 41.27 12.97
N PRO A 5 -42.02 41.85 14.17
CA PRO A 5 -40.85 41.50 14.96
C PRO A 5 -41.00 40.10 15.58
N PRO A 6 -39.88 39.39 15.82
CA PRO A 6 -39.90 38.07 16.43
C PRO A 6 -40.40 38.15 17.88
N ILE A 7 -41.34 37.27 18.23
CA ILE A 7 -41.86 37.10 19.58
C ILE A 7 -40.82 36.34 20.40
N PHE A 8 -40.14 37.03 21.32
CA PHE A 8 -39.24 36.41 22.29
C PHE A 8 -40.00 36.07 23.57
N GLN A 9 -40.21 34.79 23.84
CA GLN A 9 -40.75 34.33 25.13
C GLN A 9 -39.65 33.77 26.01
N LYS A 10 -39.44 34.39 27.18
CA LYS A 10 -38.43 34.02 28.16
C LYS A 10 -38.97 32.93 29.10
N ARG A 11 -38.61 31.66 28.90
CA ARG A 11 -38.78 30.62 29.94
C ARG A 11 -37.69 30.77 31.00
N ARG A 12 -38.08 30.67 32.27
CA ARG A 12 -37.18 30.60 33.43
C ARG A 12 -36.25 29.39 33.28
N GLY A 13 -35.02 29.61 32.85
CA GLY A 13 -34.00 28.55 32.76
C GLY A 13 -32.99 28.72 31.63
N GLY A 14 -32.31 29.87 31.56
CA GLY A 14 -30.91 30.04 31.12
C GLY A 14 -30.40 29.51 29.77
N SER A 15 -31.18 28.86 28.92
CA SER A 15 -30.73 28.32 27.64
C SER A 15 -31.40 29.06 26.47
N TRP A 16 -30.61 29.83 25.73
CA TRP A 16 -31.01 30.37 24.44
C TRP A 16 -30.94 29.24 23.42
N GLN A 17 -32.06 28.54 23.23
CA GLN A 17 -32.19 27.64 22.09
C GLN A 17 -32.78 28.45 20.94
N CYS A 18 -31.98 28.63 19.88
CA CYS A 18 -32.52 28.94 18.58
C CYS A 18 -33.38 27.74 18.16
N LEU A 19 -34.71 27.83 18.33
CA LEU A 19 -35.62 27.01 17.54
C LEU A 19 -35.50 27.48 16.09
N GLY A 20 -34.44 27.02 15.40
CA GLY A 20 -34.46 26.96 13.96
C GLY A 20 -35.70 26.15 13.54
N PRO A 21 -36.36 26.49 12.43
CA PRO A 21 -37.51 25.73 11.97
C PRO A 21 -37.07 24.28 11.78
N SER A 22 -37.53 23.35 12.61
CA SER A 22 -37.45 21.93 12.31
C SER A 22 -38.49 21.64 11.24
N TRP A 23 -38.22 22.14 10.03
CA TRP A 23 -38.85 21.66 8.81
C TRP A 23 -38.35 20.23 8.65
N GLY A 24 -39.20 19.28 9.07
CA GLY A 24 -38.86 17.87 9.03
C GLY A 24 -38.45 17.50 7.60
N VAL A 25 -37.23 17.00 7.46
CA VAL A 25 -36.79 16.41 6.20
C VAL A 25 -37.74 15.26 5.90
N THR A 26 -38.42 15.33 4.76
CA THR A 26 -39.35 14.27 4.39
C THR A 26 -38.57 13.00 4.07
N LEU A 27 -39.16 11.83 4.35
CA LEU A 27 -38.54 10.54 4.06
C LEU A 27 -38.15 10.43 2.56
N ILE A 28 -38.95 11.03 1.68
CA ILE A 28 -38.70 11.11 0.23
C ILE A 28 -37.50 11.99 -0.11
N GLU A 29 -37.30 13.09 0.59
CA GLU A 29 -36.17 14.00 0.37
C GLU A 29 -34.83 13.35 0.78
N LEU A 30 -34.81 12.62 1.91
CA LEU A 30 -33.64 11.81 2.29
C LEU A 30 -33.37 10.69 1.28
N LEU A 31 -34.41 10.03 0.78
CA LEU A 31 -34.28 8.95 -0.22
C LEU A 31 -33.75 9.49 -1.56
N CYS A 32 -34.17 10.70 -1.94
CA CYS A 32 -33.67 11.40 -3.12
C CYS A 32 -32.17 11.73 -2.99
N VAL A 33 -31.73 12.27 -1.86
CA VAL A 33 -30.31 12.61 -1.63
C VAL A 33 -29.44 11.36 -1.65
N MET A 34 -29.85 10.29 -0.95
CA MET A 34 -29.11 9.02 -0.95
C MET A 34 -29.07 8.37 -2.34
N GLY A 35 -30.15 8.48 -3.12
CA GLY A 35 -30.19 8.03 -4.51
C GLY A 35 -29.20 8.77 -5.40
N ILE A 36 -29.16 10.10 -5.33
CA ILE A 36 -28.23 10.92 -6.13
C ILE A 36 -26.78 10.59 -5.77
N ILE A 37 -26.45 10.50 -4.48
CA ILE A 37 -25.09 10.15 -4.02
C ILE A 37 -24.73 8.73 -4.49
N GLY A 38 -25.66 7.78 -4.42
CA GLY A 38 -25.45 6.41 -4.90
C GLY A 38 -25.14 6.35 -6.40
N VAL A 39 -25.91 7.04 -7.23
CA VAL A 39 -25.68 7.12 -8.68
C VAL A 39 -24.31 7.75 -8.98
N LEU A 40 -23.97 8.85 -8.32
CA LEU A 40 -22.67 9.50 -8.48
C LEU A 40 -21.52 8.56 -8.09
N MET A 41 -21.63 7.86 -6.96
CA MET A 41 -20.61 6.92 -6.49
C MET A 41 -20.45 5.71 -7.43
N THR A 42 -21.55 5.15 -7.96
CA THR A 42 -21.48 4.02 -8.90
C THR A 42 -20.82 4.39 -10.21
N MET A 43 -21.03 5.62 -10.71
CA MET A 43 -20.36 6.11 -11.91
C MET A 43 -18.86 6.38 -11.68
N MET A 44 -18.48 6.85 -10.49
CA MET A 44 -17.07 7.16 -10.15
C MET A 44 -16.27 5.93 -9.68
N ALA A 45 -16.93 4.90 -9.14
CA ALA A 45 -16.29 3.69 -8.63
C ALA A 45 -15.32 3.02 -9.63
N PRO A 46 -15.67 2.75 -10.91
CA PRO A 46 -14.74 2.11 -11.83
C PRO A 46 -13.51 2.97 -12.15
N ALA A 47 -13.65 4.30 -12.16
CA ALA A 47 -12.54 5.23 -12.38
C ALA A 47 -11.62 5.29 -11.14
N ALA A 48 -12.20 5.38 -9.95
CA ALA A 48 -11.48 5.38 -8.69
C ALA A 48 -10.72 4.05 -8.47
N LEU A 49 -11.33 2.91 -8.79
CA LEU A 49 -10.67 1.60 -8.72
C LEU A 49 -9.51 1.46 -9.72
N LYS A 50 -9.66 2.01 -10.93
CA LYS A 50 -8.57 2.06 -11.92
C LYS A 50 -7.44 2.96 -11.45
N ALA A 51 -7.76 4.14 -10.90
CA ALA A 51 -6.78 5.05 -10.33
C ALA A 51 -6.05 4.44 -9.12
N LEU A 52 -6.78 3.76 -8.23
CA LEU A 52 -6.19 3.05 -7.08
C LEU A 52 -5.30 1.88 -7.53
N LYS A 53 -5.70 1.13 -8.56
CA LYS A 53 -4.85 0.09 -9.17
C LYS A 53 -3.58 0.69 -9.76
N LYS A 54 -3.67 1.82 -10.47
CA LYS A 54 -2.49 2.53 -11.01
C LYS A 54 -1.60 3.09 -9.90
N ALA A 55 -2.17 3.66 -8.85
CA ALA A 55 -1.43 4.17 -7.70
C ALA A 55 -0.71 3.05 -6.94
N ARG A 56 -1.37 1.90 -6.73
CA ARG A 56 -0.72 0.71 -6.15
C ARG A 56 0.41 0.16 -7.03
N GLN A 57 0.24 0.20 -8.36
CA GLN A 57 1.29 -0.20 -9.30
C GLN A 57 2.50 0.73 -9.23
N LEU A 58 2.28 2.05 -9.18
CA LEU A 58 3.37 3.02 -9.03
C LEU A 58 4.05 2.93 -7.66
N SER A 59 3.30 2.63 -6.60
CA SER A 59 3.86 2.41 -5.26
C SER A 59 4.80 1.21 -5.20
N GLY A 60 4.49 0.12 -5.93
CA GLY A 60 5.36 -1.05 -6.00
C GLY A 60 6.67 -0.80 -6.74
N GLU A 61 6.67 0.10 -7.72
CA GLU A 61 7.87 0.50 -8.50
C GLU A 61 8.79 1.44 -7.68
N ILE A 62 8.21 2.38 -6.93
CA ILE A 62 8.97 3.36 -6.12
C ILE A 62 9.59 2.69 -4.90
N GLU A 63 8.94 1.69 -4.30
CA GLU A 63 9.46 1.01 -3.10
C GLU A 63 10.44 -0.15 -3.41
N ALA A 64 10.54 -0.61 -4.68
CA ALA A 64 11.45 -1.70 -5.08
C ALA A 64 12.92 -1.50 -4.67
N PRO A 65 13.57 -0.33 -4.90
CA PRO A 65 14.95 -0.11 -4.44
C PRO A 65 15.06 -0.09 -2.91
N ALA A 66 14.04 0.42 -2.20
CA ALA A 66 14.04 0.46 -0.73
C ALA A 66 13.97 -0.95 -0.12
N PHE A 67 13.26 -1.89 -0.75
CA PHE A 67 13.22 -3.28 -0.32
C PHE A 67 14.55 -4.00 -0.55
N GLN A 68 15.26 -3.65 -1.63
CA GLN A 68 16.58 -4.21 -1.90
C GLN A 68 17.58 -3.85 -0.79
N GLU A 69 17.64 -2.58 -0.39
CA GLU A 69 18.50 -2.14 0.71
C GLU A 69 18.16 -2.86 2.03
N GLU A 70 16.87 -3.03 2.32
CA GLU A 70 16.42 -3.76 3.50
C GLU A 70 16.89 -5.22 3.46
N ILE A 71 16.71 -5.90 2.31
CA ILE A 71 17.13 -7.28 2.11
C ILE A 71 18.65 -7.39 2.29
N GLN A 72 19.43 -6.49 1.68
CA GLN A 72 20.89 -6.50 1.83
C GLN A 72 21.31 -6.34 3.29
N ARG A 73 20.73 -5.37 3.99
CA ARG A 73 21.02 -5.07 5.39
C ARG A 73 20.71 -6.23 6.32
N LYS A 74 19.69 -7.03 6.01
CA LYS A 74 19.24 -8.17 6.82
C LYS A 74 19.94 -9.47 6.46
N TYR A 75 20.15 -9.73 5.17
CA TYR A 75 20.75 -10.95 4.69
C TYR A 75 22.27 -11.01 4.93
N THR A 76 22.98 -9.88 4.77
CA THR A 76 24.44 -9.81 5.02
C THR A 76 24.83 -10.36 6.40
N PRO A 77 24.29 -9.85 7.53
CA PRO A 77 24.64 -10.37 8.85
C PRO A 77 24.14 -11.81 9.06
N TYR A 78 22.99 -12.19 8.48
CA TYR A 78 22.50 -13.56 8.54
C TYR A 78 23.49 -14.55 7.89
N ARG A 79 24.02 -14.21 6.71
CA ARG A 79 25.00 -15.02 5.98
C ARG A 79 26.34 -15.10 6.71
N LEU A 80 26.78 -14.01 7.34
CA LEU A 80 27.98 -14.00 8.18
C LEU A 80 27.84 -14.94 9.39
N ALA A 81 26.66 -14.97 10.02
CA ALA A 81 26.36 -15.87 11.13
C ALA A 81 26.14 -17.33 10.68
N ASN A 82 25.63 -17.55 9.47
CA ASN A 82 25.28 -18.87 8.93
C ASN A 82 25.85 -19.05 7.51
N PRO A 83 27.18 -19.19 7.35
CA PRO A 83 27.82 -19.24 6.03
C PRO A 83 27.36 -20.42 5.17
N ASN A 84 27.00 -21.54 5.80
CA ASN A 84 26.48 -22.74 5.15
C ASN A 84 25.00 -22.97 5.48
N HIS A 85 24.17 -21.91 5.42
CA HIS A 85 22.75 -22.07 5.66
C HIS A 85 22.11 -23.05 4.65
N PRO A 86 21.08 -23.82 5.08
CA PRO A 86 20.35 -24.72 4.19
C PRO A 86 19.63 -23.93 3.09
N THR A 87 19.12 -24.64 2.09
CA THR A 87 18.33 -24.01 1.01
C THR A 87 17.15 -23.26 1.61
N LEU A 88 17.15 -21.94 1.48
CA LEU A 88 16.08 -21.06 1.91
C LEU A 88 15.07 -20.93 0.77
N ASP A 89 13.87 -21.40 1.01
CA ASP A 89 12.71 -21.06 0.20
C ASP A 89 12.25 -19.63 0.53
N ARG A 90 11.24 -19.14 -0.19
CA ARG A 90 10.79 -17.75 -0.05
C ARG A 90 10.33 -17.43 1.38
N ASP A 91 9.52 -18.31 1.97
CA ASP A 91 8.97 -18.10 3.31
C ASP A 91 10.04 -18.32 4.39
N GLY A 92 10.92 -19.31 4.22
CA GLY A 92 12.09 -19.51 5.06
C GLY A 92 13.07 -18.34 5.02
N PHE A 93 13.29 -17.73 3.85
CA PHE A 93 14.12 -16.53 3.71
C PHE A 93 13.54 -15.32 4.47
N ILE A 94 12.23 -15.08 4.32
CA ILE A 94 11.50 -14.01 5.03
C ILE A 94 11.62 -14.19 6.54
N ALA A 95 11.43 -15.43 7.03
CA ALA A 95 11.50 -15.75 8.44
C ALA A 95 12.94 -15.66 8.98
N ALA A 96 13.91 -16.24 8.26
CA ALA A 96 15.31 -16.30 8.68
C ALA A 96 15.97 -14.91 8.72
N CYS A 97 15.69 -14.06 7.72
CA CYS A 97 16.24 -12.70 7.67
C CYS A 97 15.42 -11.70 8.51
N GLY A 98 14.22 -12.06 8.96
CA GLY A 98 13.33 -11.16 9.70
C GLY A 98 12.99 -9.90 8.89
N LEU A 99 12.54 -10.10 7.65
CA LEU A 99 12.16 -9.01 6.74
C LEU A 99 10.88 -8.29 7.21
N SER A 100 10.76 -7.01 6.89
CA SER A 100 9.55 -6.23 7.18
C SER A 100 8.32 -6.80 6.47
N PHE A 101 7.14 -6.50 7.00
CA PHE A 101 5.87 -6.89 6.39
C PHE A 101 5.74 -6.41 4.94
N LYS A 102 6.29 -5.21 4.63
CA LYS A 102 6.28 -4.66 3.27
C LYS A 102 7.21 -5.42 2.33
N ALA A 103 8.46 -5.68 2.73
CA ALA A 103 9.41 -6.45 1.92
C ALA A 103 8.93 -7.90 1.71
N ALA A 104 8.32 -8.50 2.73
CA ALA A 104 7.69 -9.81 2.63
C ALA A 104 6.50 -9.80 1.65
N ALA A 105 5.64 -8.78 1.70
CA ALA A 105 4.53 -8.64 0.75
C ALA A 105 5.02 -8.43 -0.68
N TRP A 106 6.10 -7.66 -0.87
CA TRP A 106 6.74 -7.46 -2.17
C TRP A 106 7.32 -8.77 -2.73
N LEU A 107 8.07 -9.55 -1.94
CA LEU A 107 8.57 -10.88 -2.34
C LEU A 107 7.45 -11.87 -2.69
N LYS A 108 6.28 -11.71 -2.06
CA LYS A 108 5.08 -12.53 -2.33
C LYS A 108 4.27 -12.05 -3.54
N SER A 109 4.60 -10.89 -4.11
CA SER A 109 3.92 -10.34 -5.28
C SER A 109 4.09 -11.26 -6.50
N SER A 110 3.07 -11.31 -7.35
CA SER A 110 3.13 -12.02 -8.64
C SER A 110 4.17 -11.44 -9.60
N GLU A 111 4.63 -10.23 -9.32
CA GLU A 111 5.66 -9.53 -10.13
C GLU A 111 7.07 -9.95 -9.73
N VAL A 112 7.25 -10.64 -8.60
CA VAL A 112 8.54 -11.08 -8.08
C VAL A 112 8.62 -12.61 -8.07
N GLY A 113 9.52 -13.16 -8.87
CA GLY A 113 9.91 -14.56 -8.83
C GLY A 113 11.06 -14.74 -7.85
N PHE A 114 10.87 -15.60 -6.84
CA PHE A 114 11.91 -15.98 -5.90
C PHE A 114 12.42 -17.40 -6.22
N PHE A 115 13.73 -17.57 -6.25
CA PHE A 115 14.40 -18.85 -6.47
C PHE A 115 15.10 -19.26 -5.18
N ALA A 116 14.79 -20.47 -4.71
CA ALA A 116 15.38 -20.98 -3.50
C ALA A 116 16.90 -21.17 -3.66
N PHE A 117 17.66 -20.81 -2.63
CA PHE A 117 19.12 -20.79 -2.69
C PHE A 117 19.73 -21.12 -1.33
N SER A 118 20.97 -21.60 -1.32
CA SER A 118 21.73 -21.99 -0.14
C SER A 118 23.00 -21.17 0.04
N GLY A 119 23.65 -21.26 1.20
CA GLY A 119 24.92 -20.58 1.44
C GLY A 119 26.07 -21.03 0.52
N ALA A 120 25.95 -22.26 -0.02
CA ALA A 120 26.88 -22.84 -0.99
C ALA A 120 26.56 -22.45 -2.46
N SER A 121 25.49 -21.71 -2.70
CA SER A 121 25.10 -21.29 -4.05
C SER A 121 26.14 -20.33 -4.64
N THR A 122 26.36 -20.44 -5.95
CA THR A 122 27.34 -19.58 -6.62
C THR A 122 26.92 -18.11 -6.53
N PRO A 123 27.88 -17.18 -6.46
CA PRO A 123 27.59 -15.76 -6.36
C PRO A 123 26.73 -15.20 -7.52
N SER A 124 26.82 -15.82 -8.70
CA SER A 124 26.04 -15.50 -9.90
C SER A 124 24.66 -16.15 -9.94
N THR A 125 24.29 -16.96 -8.94
CA THR A 125 22.98 -17.60 -8.87
C THR A 125 21.90 -16.52 -8.74
N VAL A 126 20.92 -16.55 -9.63
CA VAL A 126 19.77 -15.65 -9.58
C VAL A 126 18.83 -16.07 -8.46
N VAL A 127 18.54 -15.16 -7.54
CA VAL A 127 17.67 -15.40 -6.38
C VAL A 127 16.33 -14.69 -6.54
N ILE A 128 16.33 -13.48 -7.10
CA ILE A 128 15.12 -12.69 -7.26
C ILE A 128 15.03 -12.20 -8.71
N LYS A 129 13.89 -12.41 -9.35
CA LYS A 129 13.55 -11.84 -10.66
C LYS A 129 12.30 -11.01 -10.52
N GLN A 130 12.40 -9.70 -10.68
CA GLN A 130 11.26 -8.81 -10.70
C GLN A 130 10.87 -8.50 -12.15
N ARG A 131 9.62 -8.76 -12.51
CA ARG A 131 9.02 -8.33 -13.77
C ARG A 131 8.50 -6.91 -13.60
N LEU A 132 9.18 -5.96 -14.23
CA LEU A 132 8.77 -4.56 -14.26
C LEU A 132 7.76 -4.38 -15.40
N LYS A 133 6.57 -3.83 -15.11
CA LYS A 133 5.60 -3.53 -16.17
C LYS A 133 6.02 -2.27 -16.93
N VAL A 134 6.79 -2.50 -17.99
CA VAL A 134 7.06 -1.66 -19.18
C VAL A 134 6.86 -0.16 -18.95
N ILE A 135 7.95 0.51 -18.57
CA ILE A 135 8.25 1.85 -19.08
C ILE A 135 8.68 1.65 -20.55
N PRO A 136 8.17 2.41 -21.53
CA PRO A 136 8.68 2.30 -22.89
C PRO A 136 10.18 2.59 -22.85
N ASN A 137 11.00 1.65 -23.34
CA ASN A 137 12.46 1.75 -23.54
C ASN A 137 13.42 1.10 -22.51
N ARG A 138 12.98 0.17 -21.63
CA ARG A 138 13.93 -0.70 -20.85
C ARG A 138 13.55 -2.19 -20.89
N PRO A 139 14.53 -3.11 -20.91
CA PRO A 139 14.25 -4.54 -20.73
C PRO A 139 13.55 -4.76 -19.39
N PRO A 140 12.38 -5.43 -19.35
CA PRO A 140 11.40 -5.34 -18.27
C PRO A 140 11.66 -6.31 -17.12
N VAL A 141 12.92 -6.63 -16.81
CA VAL A 141 13.26 -7.61 -15.78
C VAL A 141 14.47 -7.14 -14.98
N ALA A 142 14.26 -6.82 -13.71
CA ALA A 142 15.36 -6.67 -12.75
C ALA A 142 15.71 -8.07 -12.22
N VAL A 143 17.00 -8.40 -12.24
CA VAL A 143 17.53 -9.69 -11.82
C VAL A 143 18.52 -9.43 -10.70
N TYR A 144 18.31 -10.08 -9.57
CA TYR A 144 19.19 -10.01 -8.41
C TYR A 144 19.81 -11.38 -8.16
N THR A 145 21.12 -11.38 -8.03
CA THR A 145 21.94 -12.55 -7.72
C THR A 145 22.28 -12.62 -6.25
N VAL A 146 22.85 -13.74 -5.80
CA VAL A 146 23.33 -13.90 -4.41
C VAL A 146 24.31 -12.79 -4.01
N MET A 147 25.12 -12.29 -4.95
CA MET A 147 26.03 -11.16 -4.68
C MET A 147 25.29 -9.84 -4.51
N ASP A 148 24.23 -9.60 -5.29
CA ASP A 148 23.43 -8.38 -5.17
C ASP A 148 22.65 -8.31 -3.84
N LEU A 149 22.54 -9.43 -3.12
CA LEU A 149 21.94 -9.49 -1.78
C LEU A 149 22.94 -9.16 -0.67
N LEU A 150 24.22 -9.02 -0.97
CA LEU A 150 25.23 -8.59 0.00
C LEU A 150 25.41 -7.08 -0.08
N LEU A 151 25.67 -6.45 1.08
CA LEU A 151 26.17 -5.07 1.05
C LEU A 151 27.52 -5.04 0.31
N PRO A 152 27.77 -4.02 -0.53
CA PRO A 152 29.11 -3.76 -1.02
C PRO A 152 30.03 -3.50 0.19
N GLU A 153 31.23 -4.08 0.17
CA GLU A 153 32.20 -3.80 1.23
C GLU A 153 32.45 -2.29 1.32
N PRO A 154 32.49 -1.71 2.53
CA PRO A 154 32.89 -0.32 2.68
C PRO A 154 34.33 -0.19 2.20
N GLN A 155 34.54 0.60 1.15
CA GLN A 155 35.87 0.97 0.65
C GLN A 155 36.60 1.89 1.61
#